data_AF-A0A538BPV6-F1
#
_entry.id   AF-A0A538BPV6-F1
#
_cell.length_a   1.000
_cell.length_b   1.000
_cell.length_c   1.000
_cell.angle_alpha   90.00
_cell.angle_beta   90.00
_cell.angle_gamma   90.00
#
_symmetry.space_group_name_H-M   'P 1'
#
loop_
_entity.id
_entity.type
_entity.pdbx_description
1 polymer ?
#
loop_
_entity_poly.entity_id
_entity_poly.type
_entity_poly.pdbx_seq_one_letter_code
_entity_poly.pdbx_strand_id
1 'polypeptide(L)'
;MRYRVEQLAAACEVSVDTVRYYQSRSLLPQPDREGRVAWYDEVHAERIRRIRDLQRKGLTLAAIGRVVRGELGDADADLAAAVAEARGETGEDHRSLDLEDFAAMSGVPASLIQAVEREGIRIGRAVDGEMRYTPADTELVRTALRLLEFGLPLGDLLGLARDADGALRGLAERAVDLFDAHVRKPIHDTAGDDPVAAAQMVEAFRELLPAVTALVSNHFRRVVLEAAEARIET
;
A
#
# COMPACT_ATOMS: atom_id res chain seq x y z
N MET A 1 -19.61 -27.39 13.92
CA MET A 1 -18.73 -28.17 14.81
C MET A 1 -18.10 -27.22 15.82
N ARG A 2 -17.78 -27.63 17.06
CA ARG A 2 -17.08 -26.76 18.03
C ARG A 2 -15.60 -27.19 18.13
N TYR A 3 -14.70 -26.21 18.09
CA TYR A 3 -13.26 -26.39 18.12
C TYR A 3 -12.67 -25.71 19.36
N ARG A 4 -11.70 -26.35 20.01
CA ARG A 4 -10.69 -25.64 20.80
C ARG A 4 -9.67 -25.00 19.88
N VAL A 5 -8.90 -24.03 20.37
CA VAL A 5 -7.93 -23.28 19.55
C VAL A 5 -6.93 -24.18 18.81
N GLU A 6 -6.46 -25.25 19.44
CA GLU A 6 -5.54 -26.24 18.83
C GLU A 6 -6.22 -27.02 17.70
N GLN A 7 -7.49 -27.38 17.87
CA GLN A 7 -8.27 -28.11 16.88
C GLN A 7 -8.62 -27.21 15.69
N LEU A 8 -8.94 -25.94 15.94
CA LEU A 8 -9.19 -24.94 14.90
C LEU A 8 -7.92 -24.70 14.08
N ALA A 9 -6.79 -24.52 14.76
CA ALA A 9 -5.49 -24.31 14.13
C ALA A 9 -5.13 -25.49 13.22
N ALA A 10 -5.28 -26.72 13.71
CA ALA A 10 -5.07 -27.93 12.93
C ALA A 10 -6.05 -28.02 11.74
N ALA A 11 -7.34 -27.75 11.94
CA ALA A 11 -8.37 -27.80 10.90
C ALA A 11 -8.19 -26.74 9.80
N CYS A 12 -7.45 -25.67 10.08
CA CYS A 12 -7.15 -24.59 9.14
C CYS A 12 -5.69 -24.63 8.67
N GLU A 13 -4.90 -25.62 9.07
CA GLU A 13 -3.47 -25.76 8.78
C GLU A 13 -2.66 -24.49 9.12
N VAL A 14 -2.89 -23.93 10.32
CA VAL A 14 -2.16 -22.78 10.86
C VAL A 14 -1.63 -23.09 12.27
N SER A 15 -0.72 -22.26 12.79
CA SER A 15 -0.31 -22.37 14.18
C SER A 15 -1.36 -21.74 15.12
N VAL A 16 -1.34 -22.16 16.39
CA VAL A 16 -2.15 -21.54 17.45
C VAL A 16 -1.80 -20.06 17.60
N ASP A 17 -0.54 -19.69 17.43
CA ASP A 17 -0.09 -18.30 17.49
C ASP A 17 -0.69 -17.47 16.36
N THR A 18 -0.80 -18.01 15.15
CA THR A 18 -1.50 -17.34 14.03
C THR A 18 -2.97 -17.10 14.35
N VAL A 19 -3.67 -18.07 14.94
CA VAL A 19 -5.07 -17.90 15.35
C VAL A 19 -5.20 -16.78 16.40
N ARG A 20 -4.33 -16.78 17.41
CA ARG A 20 -4.29 -15.73 18.45
C ARG A 20 -3.93 -14.37 17.87
N TYR A 21 -3.03 -14.34 16.90
CA TYR A 21 -2.63 -13.13 16.21
C TYR A 21 -3.77 -12.53 15.39
N TYR A 22 -4.51 -13.33 14.63
CA TYR A 22 -5.71 -12.84 13.94
C TYR A 22 -6.79 -12.37 14.92
N GLN A 23 -6.93 -13.05 16.06
CA GLN A 23 -7.85 -12.65 17.12
C GLN A 23 -7.44 -11.30 17.76
N SER A 24 -6.16 -11.09 18.08
CA SER A 24 -5.67 -9.83 18.65
C SER A 24 -5.81 -8.66 17.68
N ARG A 25 -5.77 -8.94 16.37
CA ARG A 25 -6.05 -7.99 15.28
C ARG A 25 -7.54 -7.81 14.97
N SER A 26 -8.44 -8.42 15.74
CA SER A 26 -9.90 -8.37 15.52
C SER A 26 -10.33 -8.83 14.12
N LEU A 27 -9.57 -9.77 13.51
CA LEU A 27 -9.87 -10.36 12.21
C LEU A 27 -10.80 -11.57 12.31
N LEU A 28 -10.93 -12.12 13.51
CA LEU A 28 -11.85 -13.21 13.82
C LEU A 28 -13.02 -12.68 14.66
N PRO A 29 -14.23 -13.24 14.51
CA PRO A 29 -15.31 -13.05 15.47
C PRO A 29 -14.85 -13.38 16.89
N GLN A 30 -15.53 -12.82 17.90
CA GLN A 30 -15.27 -13.22 19.28
C GLN A 30 -15.71 -14.68 19.48
N PRO A 31 -14.84 -15.55 20.04
CA PRO A 31 -15.22 -16.92 20.33
C PRO A 31 -16.17 -16.98 21.52
N ASP A 32 -17.03 -18.00 21.52
CA ASP A 32 -17.90 -18.29 22.65
C ASP A 32 -17.06 -18.69 23.87
N ARG A 33 -17.39 -18.15 25.04
CA ARG A 33 -16.67 -18.46 26.29
C ARG A 33 -17.56 -19.25 27.23
N GLU A 34 -17.09 -20.45 27.57
CA GLU A 34 -17.67 -21.28 28.63
C GLU A 34 -16.65 -21.40 29.77
N GLY A 35 -16.82 -20.58 30.81
CA GLY A 35 -15.85 -20.46 31.89
C GLY A 35 -14.51 -19.88 31.41
N ARG A 36 -13.43 -20.66 31.55
CA ARG A 36 -12.07 -20.27 31.10
C ARG A 36 -11.73 -20.77 29.70
N VAL A 37 -12.63 -21.52 29.05
CA VAL A 37 -12.38 -22.14 27.75
C VAL A 37 -13.05 -21.30 26.67
N ALA A 38 -12.28 -20.94 25.64
CA ALA A 38 -12.78 -20.33 24.41
C ALA A 38 -13.11 -21.42 23.38
N TRP A 39 -14.32 -21.37 22.86
CA TRP A 39 -14.84 -22.27 21.83
C TRP A 39 -14.99 -21.51 20.52
N TYR A 40 -14.52 -22.15 19.46
CA TYR A 40 -14.61 -21.67 18.10
C TYR A 40 -15.56 -22.58 17.34
N ASP A 41 -16.08 -22.09 16.22
CA ASP A 41 -16.99 -22.84 15.36
C ASP A 41 -16.53 -22.80 13.90
N GLU A 42 -17.38 -23.30 12.99
CA GLU A 42 -17.05 -23.33 11.57
C GLU A 42 -16.91 -21.93 10.97
N VAL A 43 -17.62 -20.93 11.50
CA VAL A 43 -17.50 -19.53 11.04
C VAL A 43 -16.08 -19.02 11.25
N HIS A 44 -15.44 -19.41 12.36
CA HIS A 44 -14.03 -19.08 12.60
C HIS A 44 -13.10 -19.80 11.63
N ALA A 45 -13.38 -21.06 11.29
CA ALA A 45 -12.56 -21.83 10.36
C ALA A 45 -12.65 -21.25 8.93
N GLU A 46 -13.86 -20.95 8.47
CA GLU A 46 -14.11 -20.27 7.19
C GLU A 46 -13.42 -18.90 7.14
N ARG A 47 -13.47 -18.13 8.25
CA ARG A 47 -12.78 -16.85 8.36
C ARG A 47 -11.27 -16.98 8.21
N ILE A 48 -10.65 -17.96 8.88
CA ILE A 48 -9.22 -18.20 8.79
C ILE A 48 -8.83 -18.61 7.37
N ARG A 49 -9.58 -19.52 6.74
CA ARG A 49 -9.33 -19.92 5.34
C ARG A 49 -9.42 -18.72 4.40
N ARG A 50 -10.47 -17.88 4.52
CA ARG A 50 -10.62 -16.65 3.73
C ARG A 50 -9.46 -15.67 3.94
N ILE A 51 -9.03 -15.46 5.19
CA ILE A 51 -7.85 -14.61 5.50
C ILE A 51 -6.62 -15.15 4.76
N ARG A 52 -6.36 -16.47 4.82
CA ARG A 52 -5.22 -17.08 4.13
C ARG A 52 -5.31 -16.92 2.62
N ASP A 53 -6.49 -17.07 2.04
CA ASP A 53 -6.70 -16.92 0.61
C ASP A 53 -6.39 -15.49 0.16
N LEU A 54 -6.85 -14.49 0.92
CA LEU A 54 -6.54 -13.09 0.68
C LEU A 54 -5.06 -12.76 0.90
N GLN A 55 -4.41 -13.36 1.90
CA GLN A 55 -2.95 -13.21 2.08
C GLN A 55 -2.17 -13.82 0.92
N ARG A 56 -2.63 -14.96 0.36
CA ARG A 56 -2.03 -15.58 -0.83
C ARG A 56 -2.21 -14.72 -2.08
N LYS A 57 -3.30 -13.95 -2.15
CA LYS A 57 -3.50 -12.89 -3.15
C LYS A 57 -2.67 -11.63 -2.87
N GLY A 58 -1.92 -11.59 -1.76
CA GLY A 58 -1.03 -10.50 -1.42
C GLY A 58 -1.65 -9.35 -0.61
N LEU A 59 -2.89 -9.50 -0.13
CA LEU A 59 -3.48 -8.44 0.69
C LEU A 59 -2.77 -8.32 2.04
N THR A 60 -2.51 -7.08 2.47
CA THR A 60 -2.06 -6.77 3.83
C THR A 60 -3.16 -7.09 4.84
N LEU A 61 -2.80 -7.41 6.09
CA LEU A 61 -3.78 -7.71 7.14
C LEU A 61 -4.76 -6.55 7.40
N ALA A 62 -4.31 -5.31 7.19
CA ALA A 62 -5.18 -4.14 7.27
C ALA A 62 -6.26 -4.16 6.17
N ALA A 63 -5.88 -4.44 4.91
CA ALA A 63 -6.81 -4.57 3.79
C ALA A 63 -7.76 -5.77 4.00
N ILE A 64 -7.22 -6.92 4.39
CA ILE A 64 -7.99 -8.11 4.75
C ILE A 64 -9.01 -7.78 5.83
N GLY A 65 -8.62 -7.04 6.87
CA GLY A 65 -9.49 -6.58 7.94
C GLY A 65 -10.74 -5.87 7.44
N ARG A 66 -10.57 -4.98 6.46
CA ARG A 66 -11.70 -4.24 5.87
C ARG A 66 -12.59 -5.16 5.01
N VAL A 67 -12.01 -6.09 4.24
CA VAL A 67 -12.76 -7.10 3.46
C VAL A 67 -13.58 -8.02 4.38
N VAL A 68 -12.96 -8.53 5.45
CA VAL A 68 -13.65 -9.45 6.37
C VAL A 68 -14.75 -8.73 7.18
N ARG A 69 -14.63 -7.43 7.45
CA ARG A 69 -15.71 -6.64 8.09
C ARG A 69 -16.84 -6.25 7.13
N GLY A 70 -16.73 -6.57 5.85
CA GLY A 70 -17.72 -6.18 4.83
C GLY A 70 -17.63 -4.69 4.45
N GLU A 71 -16.51 -4.03 4.77
CA GLU A 71 -16.23 -2.64 4.39
C GLU A 71 -15.65 -2.55 2.96
N LEU A 72 -15.25 -3.68 2.37
CA LEU A 72 -14.95 -3.86 0.95
C LEU A 72 -15.65 -5.12 0.43
N GLY A 73 -16.20 -5.04 -0.79
CA GLY A 73 -16.68 -6.21 -1.52
C GLY A 73 -15.52 -7.09 -2.02
N ASP A 74 -15.82 -8.30 -2.49
CA ASP A 74 -14.79 -9.23 -2.99
C ASP A 74 -14.09 -8.67 -4.24
N ALA A 75 -14.82 -7.94 -5.11
CA ALA A 75 -14.23 -7.25 -6.25
C ALA A 75 -13.21 -6.17 -5.85
N ASP A 76 -13.51 -5.41 -4.79
CA ASP A 76 -12.62 -4.39 -4.29
C ASP A 76 -11.38 -4.97 -3.57
N ALA A 77 -11.48 -6.20 -3.06
CA ALA A 77 -10.36 -6.89 -2.43
C ALA A 77 -9.24 -7.17 -3.44
N ASP A 78 -9.59 -7.61 -4.64
CA ASP A 78 -8.63 -7.89 -5.71
C ASP A 78 -8.03 -6.60 -6.29
N LEU A 79 -8.82 -5.53 -6.41
CA LEU A 79 -8.30 -4.20 -6.74
C LEU A 79 -7.31 -3.71 -5.66
N ALA A 80 -7.62 -3.89 -4.37
CA ALA A 80 -6.73 -3.53 -3.28
C ALA A 80 -5.42 -4.34 -3.32
N ALA A 81 -5.48 -5.61 -3.72
CA ALA A 81 -4.29 -6.44 -3.94
C ALA A 81 -3.42 -5.90 -5.07
N ALA A 82 -4.01 -5.53 -6.21
CA ALA A 82 -3.28 -4.95 -7.34
C ALA A 82 -2.63 -3.59 -6.97
N VAL A 83 -3.31 -2.77 -6.16
CA VAL A 83 -2.73 -1.53 -5.62
C VAL A 83 -1.54 -1.82 -4.71
N ALA A 84 -1.66 -2.82 -3.85
CA ALA A 84 -0.55 -3.27 -2.99
C ALA A 84 0.64 -3.75 -3.85
N GLU A 85 0.39 -4.59 -4.86
CA GLU A 85 1.38 -5.07 -5.83
C GLU A 85 2.14 -3.92 -6.50
N ALA A 86 1.41 -2.96 -7.07
CA ALA A 86 1.99 -1.80 -7.76
C ALA A 86 2.83 -0.91 -6.83
N ARG A 87 2.54 -0.92 -5.52
CA ARG A 87 3.33 -0.23 -4.49
C ARG A 87 4.56 -1.01 -4.03
N GLY A 88 4.86 -2.16 -4.66
CA GLY A 88 5.89 -3.07 -4.21
C GLY A 88 5.57 -3.74 -2.88
N GLU A 89 4.28 -3.89 -2.53
CA GLU A 89 3.81 -4.58 -1.32
C GLU A 89 3.49 -6.08 -1.55
N THR A 90 3.58 -6.57 -2.80
CA THR A 90 3.55 -8.02 -3.11
C THR A 90 4.47 -8.41 -4.29
N GLY A 91 5.28 -9.49 -4.19
CA GLY A 91 6.19 -10.00 -5.25
C GLY A 91 7.49 -10.66 -4.72
N GLU A 92 8.26 -11.39 -5.54
CA GLU A 92 9.53 -12.02 -5.08
C GLU A 92 10.63 -11.00 -4.68
N ASP A 93 10.50 -9.73 -5.12
CA ASP A 93 11.41 -8.61 -4.80
C ASP A 93 11.12 -7.93 -3.44
N HIS A 94 10.44 -8.64 -2.53
CA HIS A 94 9.95 -8.22 -1.21
C HIS A 94 11.03 -7.95 -0.17
N ARG A 95 11.94 -7.02 -0.44
CA ARG A 95 12.75 -6.44 0.62
C ARG A 95 12.06 -5.18 1.12
N SER A 96 11.03 -5.38 1.95
CA SER A 96 10.59 -4.35 2.90
C SER A 96 11.76 -4.11 3.84
N LEU A 97 12.39 -2.95 3.72
CA LEU A 97 13.58 -2.60 4.49
C LEU A 97 13.13 -1.93 5.78
N ASP A 98 13.81 -2.26 6.88
CA ASP A 98 13.78 -1.39 8.04
C ASP A 98 14.67 -0.15 7.79
N LEU A 99 14.73 0.75 8.78
CA LEU A 99 15.50 1.98 8.66
C LEU A 99 17.01 1.71 8.51
N GLU A 100 17.54 0.67 9.14
CA GLU A 100 18.97 0.36 9.10
C GLU A 100 19.38 -0.17 7.72
N ASP A 101 18.62 -1.13 7.21
CA ASP A 101 18.80 -1.68 5.86
C ASP A 101 18.61 -0.59 4.79
N PHE A 102 17.58 0.25 4.94
CA PHE A 102 17.34 1.37 4.04
C PHE A 102 18.49 2.39 4.05
N ALA A 103 19.01 2.74 5.22
CA ALA A 103 20.17 3.61 5.36
C ALA A 103 21.41 3.03 4.68
N ALA A 104 21.68 1.74 4.90
CA ALA A 104 22.80 1.04 4.28
C ALA A 104 22.67 0.98 2.75
N MET A 105 21.48 0.68 2.24
CA MET A 105 21.24 0.57 0.79
C MET A 105 21.24 1.93 0.07
N SER A 106 20.69 2.97 0.70
CA SER A 106 20.67 4.32 0.14
C SER A 106 22.01 5.05 0.25
N GLY A 107 22.88 4.62 1.17
CA GLY A 107 24.11 5.33 1.51
C GLY A 107 23.87 6.59 2.35
N VAL A 108 22.66 6.76 2.88
CA VAL A 108 22.26 7.91 3.70
C VAL A 108 22.18 7.48 5.17
N PRO A 109 22.82 8.20 6.10
CA PRO A 109 22.71 7.89 7.53
C PRO A 109 21.24 7.89 8.00
N ALA A 110 20.86 6.90 8.82
CA ALA A 110 19.52 6.77 9.39
C ALA A 110 19.06 8.06 10.11
N SER A 111 19.97 8.76 10.80
CA SER A 111 19.69 10.02 11.48
C SER A 111 19.28 11.15 10.54
N LEU A 112 19.84 11.17 9.32
CA LEU A 112 19.50 12.14 8.29
C LEU A 112 18.16 11.80 7.63
N ILE A 113 17.89 10.51 7.36
CA ILE A 113 16.56 10.05 6.89
C ILE A 113 15.49 10.47 7.89
N GLN A 114 15.68 10.19 9.18
CA GLN A 114 14.76 10.60 10.23
C GLN A 114 14.61 12.12 10.34
N ALA A 115 15.66 12.89 10.06
CA ALA A 115 15.57 14.35 10.06
C ALA A 115 14.69 14.84 8.92
N VAL A 116 14.89 14.32 7.70
CA VAL A 116 14.06 14.64 6.54
C VAL A 116 12.59 14.27 6.76
N GLU A 117 12.31 13.10 7.33
CA GLU A 117 10.94 12.68 7.63
C GLU A 117 10.28 13.53 8.72
N ARG A 118 11.05 14.02 9.71
CA ARG A 118 10.57 14.97 10.73
C ARG A 118 10.20 16.34 10.14
N GLU A 119 10.86 16.74 9.06
CA GLU A 119 10.54 17.97 8.32
C GLU A 119 9.34 17.79 7.35
N GLY A 120 8.65 16.65 7.40
CA GLY A 120 7.40 16.40 6.69
C GLY A 120 7.56 15.73 5.32
N ILE A 121 8.78 15.40 4.89
CA ILE A 121 9.02 14.65 3.65
C ILE A 121 8.97 13.17 3.98
N ARG A 122 7.82 12.54 3.76
CA ARG A 122 7.62 11.12 4.04
C ARG A 122 8.25 10.28 2.92
N ILE A 123 9.29 9.53 3.27
CA ILE A 123 10.00 8.63 2.34
C ILE A 123 9.43 7.21 2.49
N GLY A 124 9.43 6.68 3.71
CA GLY A 124 8.85 5.38 4.00
C GLY A 124 7.36 5.46 4.36
N ARG A 125 6.79 4.31 4.73
CA ARG A 125 5.40 4.22 5.21
C ARG A 125 5.31 3.43 6.51
N ALA A 126 4.32 3.77 7.33
CA ALA A 126 4.01 2.99 8.52
C ALA A 126 3.23 1.72 8.13
N VAL A 127 3.83 0.55 8.36
CA VAL A 127 3.19 -0.77 8.27
C VAL A 127 3.15 -1.35 9.67
N ASP A 128 1.96 -1.63 10.18
CA ASP A 128 1.78 -2.17 11.53
C ASP A 128 2.42 -1.33 12.65
N GLY A 129 2.50 0.00 12.46
CA GLY A 129 3.09 0.93 13.41
C GLY A 129 4.61 1.10 13.30
N GLU A 130 5.26 0.37 12.39
CA GLU A 130 6.69 0.48 12.12
C GLU A 130 6.94 1.12 10.75
N MET A 131 7.93 2.00 10.67
CA MET A 131 8.34 2.57 9.40
C MET A 131 9.06 1.52 8.54
N ARG A 132 8.58 1.36 7.31
CA ARG A 132 9.11 0.43 6.31
C ARG A 132 9.40 1.18 5.01
N TYR A 133 10.45 0.74 4.34
CA TYR A 133 10.94 1.31 3.10
C TYR A 133 11.00 0.24 2.01
N THR A 134 11.06 0.68 0.77
CA THR A 134 11.09 -0.17 -0.42
C THR A 134 12.36 0.08 -1.23
N PRO A 135 12.73 -0.83 -2.14
CA PRO A 135 13.79 -0.57 -3.11
C PRO A 135 13.53 0.68 -3.98
N ALA A 136 12.26 0.98 -4.28
CA ALA A 136 11.89 2.20 -5.01
C ALA A 136 12.23 3.48 -4.22
N ASP A 137 12.00 3.47 -2.91
CA ASP A 137 12.39 4.60 -2.03
C ASP A 137 13.91 4.81 -2.02
N THR A 138 14.67 3.71 -2.17
CA THR A 138 16.14 3.78 -2.25
C THR A 138 16.58 4.48 -3.53
N GLU A 139 15.96 4.14 -4.67
CA GLU A 139 16.25 4.79 -5.95
C GLU A 139 15.81 6.25 -5.98
N LEU A 140 14.71 6.60 -5.30
CA LEU A 140 14.28 7.98 -5.12
C LEU A 140 15.35 8.80 -4.39
N VAL A 141 15.85 8.29 -3.25
CA VAL A 141 16.90 8.97 -2.47
C VAL A 141 18.19 9.09 -3.26
N ARG A 142 18.63 8.03 -3.96
CA ARG A 142 19.82 8.09 -4.83
C ARG A 142 19.68 9.14 -5.92
N THR A 143 18.49 9.27 -6.50
CA THR A 143 18.21 10.33 -7.49
C THR A 143 18.33 11.72 -6.87
N ALA A 144 17.82 11.93 -5.66
CA ALA A 144 17.96 13.19 -4.95
C ALA A 144 19.42 13.51 -4.59
N LEU A 145 20.22 12.51 -4.19
CA LEU A 145 21.65 12.69 -3.92
C LEU A 145 22.42 13.14 -5.16
N ARG A 146 22.11 12.62 -6.34
CA ARG A 146 22.72 13.09 -7.61
C ARG A 146 22.47 14.57 -7.85
N LEU A 147 21.31 15.11 -7.47
CA LEU A 147 21.04 16.55 -7.60
C LEU A 147 21.98 17.38 -6.70
N LEU A 148 22.30 16.90 -5.49
CA LEU A 148 23.27 17.55 -4.60
C LEU A 148 24.69 17.58 -5.21
N GLU A 149 25.07 16.55 -5.95
CA GLU A 149 26.39 16.48 -6.62
C GLU A 149 26.57 17.60 -7.66
N PHE A 150 25.48 18.15 -8.22
CA PHE A 150 25.51 19.31 -9.12
C PHE A 150 25.54 20.66 -8.38
N GLY A 151 25.64 20.66 -7.05
CA GLY A 151 25.76 21.87 -6.24
C GLY A 151 24.44 22.54 -5.86
N LEU A 152 23.31 21.87 -6.05
CA LEU A 152 22.01 22.36 -5.57
C LEU A 152 21.97 22.35 -4.03
N PRO A 153 21.57 23.43 -3.35
CA PRO A 153 21.49 23.46 -1.90
C PRO A 153 20.44 22.46 -1.38
N LEU A 154 20.82 21.67 -0.36
CA LEU A 154 19.91 20.68 0.24
C LEU A 154 18.60 21.32 0.72
N GLY A 155 18.66 22.50 1.34
CA GLY A 155 17.46 23.20 1.82
C GLY A 155 16.47 23.52 0.70
N ASP A 156 16.98 23.94 -0.47
CA ASP A 156 16.14 24.27 -1.63
C ASP A 156 15.53 23.02 -2.26
N LEU A 157 16.28 21.91 -2.32
CA LEU A 157 15.75 20.62 -2.80
C LEU A 157 14.67 20.07 -1.86
N LEU A 158 14.85 20.18 -0.55
CA LEU A 158 13.83 19.78 0.42
C LEU A 158 12.60 20.70 0.33
N GLY A 159 12.79 21.99 0.07
CA GLY A 159 11.71 22.93 -0.23
C GLY A 159 10.90 22.49 -1.45
N LEU A 160 11.58 22.25 -2.57
CA LEU A 160 10.97 21.78 -3.81
C LEU A 160 10.23 20.46 -3.63
N ALA A 161 10.79 19.52 -2.87
CA ALA A 161 10.15 18.23 -2.58
C ALA A 161 8.84 18.40 -1.79
N ARG A 162 8.80 19.31 -0.79
CA ARG A 162 7.58 19.62 -0.02
C ARG A 162 6.50 20.25 -0.89
N ASP A 163 6.88 21.22 -1.72
CA ASP A 163 5.94 21.90 -2.62
C ASP A 163 5.37 20.91 -3.65
N ALA A 164 6.22 20.01 -4.17
CA ALA A 164 5.81 18.94 -5.06
C ALA A 164 4.85 17.95 -4.39
N ASP A 165 5.13 17.47 -3.17
CA ASP A 165 4.21 16.58 -2.42
C ASP A 165 2.84 17.24 -2.23
N GLY A 166 2.81 18.51 -1.82
CA GLY A 166 1.56 19.26 -1.65
C GLY A 166 0.76 19.37 -2.95
N ALA A 167 1.41 19.73 -4.06
CA ALA A 167 0.76 19.86 -5.36
C ALA A 167 0.29 18.50 -5.91
N LEU A 168 1.11 17.46 -5.79
CA LEU A 168 0.83 16.12 -6.30
C LEU A 168 -0.27 15.43 -5.48
N ARG A 169 -0.35 15.65 -4.17
CA ARG A 169 -1.41 15.05 -3.33
C ARG A 169 -2.80 15.47 -3.79
N GLY A 170 -3.01 16.78 -4.00
CA GLY A 170 -4.29 17.28 -4.50
C GLY A 170 -4.61 16.79 -5.93
N LEU A 171 -3.60 16.54 -6.76
CA LEU A 171 -3.80 15.94 -8.08
C LEU A 171 -4.15 14.46 -7.99
N ALA A 172 -3.48 13.72 -7.11
CA ALA A 172 -3.72 12.30 -6.87
C ALA A 172 -5.13 12.05 -6.35
N GLU A 173 -5.60 12.84 -5.38
CA GLU A 173 -6.98 12.76 -4.85
C GLU A 173 -8.00 12.93 -5.99
N ARG A 174 -7.85 13.95 -6.84
CA ARG A 174 -8.73 14.13 -8.01
C ARG A 174 -8.65 12.98 -9.01
N ALA A 175 -7.47 12.40 -9.23
CA ALA A 175 -7.33 11.25 -10.13
C ALA A 175 -8.04 10.01 -9.58
N VAL A 176 -7.94 9.79 -8.26
CA VAL A 176 -8.67 8.72 -7.56
C VAL A 176 -10.18 8.97 -7.61
N ASP A 177 -10.66 10.20 -7.38
CA ASP A 177 -12.07 10.55 -7.48
C ASP A 177 -12.64 10.25 -8.88
N LEU A 178 -11.87 10.57 -9.94
CA LEU A 178 -12.25 10.26 -11.31
C LEU A 178 -12.29 8.75 -11.57
N PHE A 179 -11.31 7.99 -11.08
CA PHE A 179 -11.30 6.54 -11.18
C PHE A 179 -12.50 5.94 -10.45
N ASP A 180 -12.78 6.38 -9.22
CA ASP A 180 -13.90 5.87 -8.44
C ASP A 180 -15.25 6.18 -9.13
N ALA A 181 -15.43 7.40 -9.63
CA ALA A 181 -16.66 7.83 -10.27
C ALA A 181 -16.91 7.21 -11.65
N HIS A 182 -15.86 7.01 -12.45
CA HIS A 182 -16.00 6.64 -13.86
C HIS A 182 -15.52 5.23 -14.22
N VAL A 183 -14.84 4.55 -13.31
CA VAL A 183 -14.34 3.18 -13.53
C VAL A 183 -14.91 2.25 -12.47
N ARG A 184 -14.57 2.48 -11.20
CA ARG A 184 -14.94 1.56 -10.11
C ARG A 184 -16.45 1.46 -9.93
N LYS A 185 -17.15 2.60 -9.73
CA LYS A 185 -18.59 2.59 -9.50
C LYS A 185 -19.38 2.03 -10.70
N PRO A 186 -19.13 2.45 -11.96
CA PRO A 186 -19.80 1.85 -13.11
C PRO A 186 -19.58 0.34 -13.26
N ILE A 187 -18.36 -0.16 -13.02
CA ILE A 187 -18.09 -1.61 -13.06
C ILE A 187 -18.89 -2.31 -11.98
N HIS A 188 -18.90 -1.78 -10.76
CA HIS A 188 -19.68 -2.34 -9.65
C HIS A 188 -21.19 -2.33 -9.93
N ASP A 189 -21.72 -1.30 -10.58
CA ASP A 189 -23.15 -1.16 -10.85
C ASP A 189 -23.63 -2.03 -12.05
N THR A 190 -22.73 -2.41 -12.95
CA THR A 190 -23.07 -3.10 -14.21
C THR A 190 -22.62 -4.56 -14.27
N ALA A 191 -21.62 -4.95 -13.48
CA ALA A 191 -21.18 -6.33 -13.42
C ALA A 191 -22.27 -7.21 -12.80
N GLY A 192 -22.61 -8.31 -13.49
CA GLY A 192 -23.55 -9.31 -12.97
C GLY A 192 -22.93 -10.28 -11.96
N ASP A 193 -21.61 -10.28 -11.80
CA ASP A 193 -20.84 -11.18 -10.93
C ASP A 193 -19.55 -10.51 -10.41
N ASP A 194 -19.20 -10.76 -9.15
CA ASP A 194 -18.09 -10.13 -8.43
C ASP A 194 -16.70 -10.44 -9.04
N PRO A 195 -16.39 -11.67 -9.49
CA PRO A 195 -15.12 -11.97 -10.15
C PRO A 195 -14.93 -11.22 -11.47
N VAL A 196 -16.02 -10.97 -12.20
CA VAL A 196 -15.97 -10.20 -13.45
C VAL A 196 -15.68 -8.73 -13.14
N ALA A 197 -16.37 -8.17 -12.14
CA ALA A 197 -16.11 -6.82 -11.65
C ALA A 197 -14.64 -6.66 -11.20
N ALA A 198 -14.15 -7.61 -10.41
CA ALA A 198 -12.77 -7.66 -9.91
C ALA A 198 -11.75 -7.59 -11.05
N ALA A 199 -11.88 -8.47 -12.05
CA ALA A 199 -10.97 -8.55 -13.17
C ALA A 199 -10.94 -7.24 -13.98
N GLN A 200 -12.12 -6.67 -14.26
CA GLN A 200 -12.23 -5.40 -14.98
C GLN A 200 -11.61 -4.23 -14.21
N MET A 201 -11.82 -4.16 -12.89
CA MET A 201 -11.22 -3.11 -12.06
C MET A 201 -9.69 -3.21 -12.01
N VAL A 202 -9.16 -4.43 -11.86
CA VAL A 202 -7.71 -4.68 -11.83
C VAL A 202 -7.07 -4.36 -13.19
N GLU A 203 -7.71 -4.76 -14.29
CA GLU A 203 -7.27 -4.44 -15.64
C GLU A 203 -7.24 -2.92 -15.86
N ALA A 204 -8.33 -2.22 -15.57
CA ALA A 204 -8.39 -0.77 -15.70
C ALA A 204 -7.35 -0.06 -14.83
N PHE A 205 -7.12 -0.53 -13.59
CA PHE A 205 -6.06 -0.01 -12.73
C PHE A 205 -4.66 -0.17 -13.36
N ARG A 206 -4.34 -1.37 -13.87
CA ARG A 206 -3.04 -1.67 -14.48
C ARG A 206 -2.78 -0.86 -15.75
N GLU A 207 -3.82 -0.51 -16.50
CA GLU A 207 -3.71 0.35 -17.68
C GLU A 207 -3.62 1.85 -17.32
N LEU A 208 -4.47 2.31 -16.41
CA LEU A 208 -4.62 3.74 -16.11
C LEU A 208 -3.48 4.28 -15.26
N LEU A 209 -2.93 3.50 -14.31
CA LEU A 209 -1.87 3.99 -13.43
C LEU A 209 -0.61 4.43 -14.20
N PRO A 210 -0.04 3.62 -15.12
CA PRO A 210 1.08 4.05 -15.94
C PRO A 210 0.72 5.23 -16.86
N ALA A 211 -0.48 5.23 -17.45
CA ALA A 211 -0.93 6.28 -18.36
C ALA A 211 -1.01 7.65 -17.67
N VAL A 212 -1.63 7.71 -16.49
CA VAL A 212 -1.73 8.95 -15.69
C VAL A 212 -0.34 9.41 -15.24
N THR A 213 0.50 8.48 -14.77
CA THR A 213 1.88 8.81 -14.34
C THR A 213 2.71 9.39 -15.49
N ALA A 214 2.62 8.79 -16.68
CA ALA A 214 3.29 9.28 -17.87
C ALA A 214 2.76 10.65 -18.32
N LEU A 215 1.45 10.87 -18.26
CA LEU A 215 0.83 12.15 -18.59
C LEU A 215 1.36 13.28 -17.69
N VAL A 216 1.34 13.07 -16.37
CA VAL A 216 1.83 14.05 -15.38
C VAL A 216 3.32 14.32 -15.57
N SER A 217 4.13 13.27 -15.73
CA SER A 217 5.58 13.40 -15.91
C SER A 217 5.93 14.17 -17.18
N ASN A 218 5.25 13.89 -18.29
CA ASN A 218 5.45 14.61 -19.55
C ASN A 218 5.01 16.07 -19.47
N HIS A 219 3.87 16.34 -18.84
CA HIS A 219 3.39 17.71 -18.67
C HIS A 219 4.31 18.52 -17.75
N PHE A 220 4.73 17.95 -16.63
CA PHE A 220 5.69 18.59 -15.73
C PHE A 220 7.00 18.91 -16.45
N ARG A 221 7.57 17.97 -17.20
CA ARG A 221 8.76 18.21 -18.04
C ARG A 221 8.55 19.39 -18.99
N ARG A 222 7.39 19.47 -19.65
CA ARG A 222 7.09 20.58 -20.57
C ARG A 222 7.06 21.92 -19.84
N VAL A 223 6.37 22.00 -18.70
CA VAL A 223 6.27 23.23 -17.89
C VAL A 223 7.64 23.68 -17.37
N VAL A 224 8.50 22.75 -16.95
CA VAL A 224 9.87 23.07 -16.52
C VAL A 224 10.69 23.66 -17.66
N LEU A 225 10.60 23.10 -18.88
CA LEU A 225 11.31 23.62 -20.05
C LEU A 225 10.82 25.01 -20.45
N GLU A 226 9.49 25.22 -20.50
CA GLU A 226 8.88 26.53 -20.77
C GLU A 226 9.34 27.60 -19.75
N ALA A 227 9.40 27.24 -18.46
CA ALA A 227 9.86 28.15 -17.41
C ALA A 227 11.37 28.44 -17.48
N ALA A 228 12.19 27.49 -17.95
CA ALA A 228 13.62 27.67 -18.14
C ALA A 228 13.92 28.57 -19.35
N GLU A 229 13.24 28.34 -20.48
CA GLU A 229 13.36 29.16 -21.70
C GLU A 229 13.05 30.63 -21.40
N ALA A 230 11.92 30.90 -20.73
CA ALA A 230 11.52 32.26 -20.36
C ALA A 230 12.57 33.01 -19.52
N ARG A 231 13.38 32.30 -18.71
CA ARG A 231 14.44 32.90 -17.89
C ARG A 231 15.76 33.11 -18.64
N ILE A 232 16.02 32.31 -19.67
CA ILE A 232 17.24 32.45 -20.51
C ILE A 232 17.07 33.60 -21.50
N GLU A 233 15.85 33.83 -21.99
CA GLU A 233 15.52 34.90 -22.93
C GLU A 233 15.37 36.29 -22.29
N THR A 234 15.47 36.39 -20.95
CA THR A 234 15.39 37.65 -20.18
C THR A 234 16.78 38.09 -19.71
#